data_AF-A0A060XZ78-F1
#
_entry.id   AF-A0A060XZ78-F1
#
_cell.length_a   1.000
_cell.length_b   1.000
_cell.length_c   1.000
_cell.angle_alpha   90.00
_cell.angle_beta   90.00
_cell.angle_gamma   90.00
#
_symmetry.space_group_name_H-M   'P 1'
#
loop_
_entity.id
_entity.type
_entity.pdbx_description
1 polymer ?
#
loop_
_entity_poly.entity_id
_entity_poly.type
_entity_poly.pdbx_seq_one_letter_code
_entity_poly.pdbx_strand_id
1 'polypeptide(L)'
;MVDRPLTKFRNLLKICSPINFLECGSDELFVGRAGYLCADLVVKQKLGIEILSKDQIQAICQAIIESGKQYATRKRKPYPLMYSYYGTEYLGK
;
A
#
# COMPACT_ATOMS: atom_id res chain seq x y z
N MET A 1 -8.97 15.30 21.79
CA MET A 1 -8.60 13.87 21.93
C MET A 1 -8.74 13.04 20.63
N VAL A 2 -9.10 13.64 19.49
CA VAL A 2 -9.28 12.93 18.20
C VAL A 2 -7.98 12.82 17.37
N ASP A 3 -6.95 13.62 17.67
CA ASP A 3 -5.74 13.71 16.80
C ASP A 3 -4.76 12.54 16.90
N ARG A 4 -4.70 11.83 18.04
CA ARG A 4 -3.61 10.86 18.28
C ARG A 4 -3.67 9.65 17.32
N PRO A 5 -4.84 9.02 17.05
CA PRO A 5 -4.93 7.92 16.09
C PRO A 5 -4.68 8.35 14.64
N LEU A 6 -5.24 9.50 14.22
CA LEU A 6 -5.07 10.02 12.86
C LEU A 6 -3.63 10.45 12.58
N THR A 7 -2.96 11.04 13.58
CA THR A 7 -1.53 11.37 13.49
C THR A 7 -0.68 10.10 13.35
N LYS A 8 -0.97 9.06 14.13
CA LYS A 8 -0.29 7.76 13.99
C LYS A 8 -0.52 7.15 12.60
N PHE A 9 -1.74 7.20 12.09
CA PHE A 9 -2.07 6.74 10.74
C PHE A 9 -1.31 7.51 9.66
N ARG A 10 -1.26 8.86 9.75
CA ARG A 10 -0.46 9.68 8.84
C ARG A 10 1.03 9.32 8.86
N ASN A 11 1.56 8.99 10.04
CA ASN A 11 2.96 8.60 10.18
C ASN A 11 3.31 7.26 9.50
N LEU A 12 2.32 6.40 9.23
CA LEU A 12 2.52 5.17 8.44
C LEU A 12 2.97 5.46 7.01
N LEU A 13 2.73 6.66 6.48
CA LEU A 13 3.26 7.08 5.19
C LEU A 13 4.78 6.85 5.08
N LYS A 14 5.53 7.12 6.15
CA LYS A 14 6.99 6.90 6.17
C LYS A 14 7.37 5.43 6.03
N ILE A 15 6.50 4.53 6.49
CA ILE A 15 6.67 3.08 6.40
C ILE A 15 6.22 2.59 5.03
N CYS A 16 5.09 3.08 4.50
CA CYS A 16 4.52 2.59 3.25
C CYS A 16 5.19 3.15 1.98
N SER A 17 5.90 4.28 2.06
CA SER A 17 6.54 4.92 0.91
C SER A 17 7.67 4.11 0.25
N PRO A 18 8.61 3.47 0.97
CA PRO A 18 9.65 2.66 0.35
C PRO A 18 9.08 1.43 -0.37
N ILE A 19 9.64 1.10 -1.54
CA ILE A 19 9.19 -0.04 -2.38
C ILE A 19 9.20 -1.36 -1.58
N ASN A 20 10.25 -1.61 -0.80
CA ASN A 20 10.49 -2.84 -0.06
C ASN A 20 10.44 -2.62 1.46
N PHE A 21 9.39 -1.97 1.98
CA PHE A 21 9.30 -1.75 3.44
C PHE A 21 9.01 -3.04 4.23
N LEU A 22 8.41 -4.03 3.58
CA LEU A 22 8.18 -5.37 4.13
C LEU A 22 8.73 -6.42 3.18
N GLU A 23 9.79 -7.10 3.61
CA GLU A 23 10.56 -8.07 2.81
C GLU A 23 9.69 -9.22 2.28
N CYS A 24 8.71 -9.66 3.06
CA CYS A 24 7.82 -10.75 2.67
C CYS A 24 6.68 -10.34 1.73
N GLY A 25 6.53 -9.06 1.37
CA GLY A 25 5.47 -8.56 0.51
C GLY A 25 4.78 -7.33 1.09
N SER A 26 4.70 -6.25 0.31
CA SER A 26 4.36 -4.90 0.81
C SER A 26 3.03 -4.35 0.30
N ASP A 27 2.28 -5.11 -0.52
CA ASP A 27 1.22 -4.55 -1.37
C ASP A 27 -0.19 -5.10 -1.12
N GLU A 28 -0.33 -6.13 -0.29
CA GLU A 28 -1.64 -6.73 -0.03
C GLU A 28 -2.51 -5.88 0.92
N LEU A 29 -3.72 -6.35 1.22
CA LEU A 29 -4.76 -5.55 1.89
C LEU A 29 -4.61 -5.48 3.42
N PHE A 30 -4.11 -6.52 4.10
CA PHE A 30 -4.16 -6.60 5.56
C PHE A 30 -2.98 -5.93 6.26
N VAL A 31 -1.81 -5.96 5.64
CA VAL A 31 -0.53 -5.45 6.15
C VAL A 31 0.23 -4.57 5.14
N GLY A 32 -0.29 -4.43 3.91
CA GLY A 32 0.36 -3.73 2.81
C GLY A 32 -0.21 -2.34 2.45
N ARG A 33 0.35 -1.77 1.37
CA ARG A 33 -0.04 -0.46 0.81
C ARG A 33 -1.50 -0.40 0.39
N ALA A 34 -2.09 -1.49 -0.13
CA ALA A 34 -3.50 -1.52 -0.49
C ALA A 34 -4.40 -1.31 0.73
N GLY A 35 -4.05 -1.93 1.87
CA GLY A 35 -4.70 -1.70 3.16
C GLY A 35 -4.62 -0.25 3.62
N TYR A 36 -3.43 0.33 3.48
CA TYR A 36 -3.21 1.72 3.86
C TYR A 36 -4.05 2.71 3.05
N LEU A 37 -4.10 2.54 1.72
CA LEU A 37 -4.94 3.36 0.84
C LEU A 37 -6.44 3.15 1.11
N CYS A 38 -6.86 1.90 1.37
CA CYS A 38 -8.24 1.59 1.72
C CYS A 38 -8.66 2.34 3.00
N ALA A 39 -7.81 2.32 4.03
CA ALA A 39 -8.09 3.02 5.29
C ALA A 39 -8.16 4.54 5.11
N ASP A 40 -7.27 5.15 4.31
CA ASP A 40 -7.32 6.60 4.02
C ASP A 40 -8.64 6.98 3.31
N LEU A 41 -9.04 6.18 2.31
CA LEU A 41 -10.30 6.37 1.59
C LEU A 41 -11.51 6.25 2.52
N VAL A 42 -11.52 5.24 3.42
CA VAL A 42 -12.61 5.06 4.39
C VAL A 42 -12.69 6.23 5.35
N VAL A 43 -11.57 6.74 5.87
CA VAL A 43 -11.57 7.92 6.74
C VAL A 43 -12.14 9.13 6.01
N LYS A 44 -11.70 9.38 4.78
CA LYS A 44 -12.23 10.47 3.96
C LYS A 44 -13.74 10.34 3.75
N GLN A 45 -14.24 9.17 3.41
CA GLN A 45 -15.66 8.94 3.13
C GLN A 45 -16.55 8.99 4.38
N LYS A 46 -16.08 8.48 5.52
CA LYS A 46 -16.89 8.34 6.73
C LYS A 46 -16.79 9.53 7.67
N LEU A 47 -15.65 10.21 7.69
CA LEU A 47 -15.38 11.32 8.61
C LEU A 47 -15.22 12.67 7.90
N GLY A 48 -15.09 12.69 6.57
CA GLY A 48 -14.83 13.92 5.81
C GLY A 48 -13.43 14.49 6.04
N ILE A 49 -12.51 13.68 6.57
CA ILE A 49 -11.14 14.10 6.92
C ILE A 49 -10.18 13.62 5.84
N GLU A 50 -9.41 14.55 5.27
CA GLU A 50 -8.29 14.23 4.39
C GLU A 50 -7.02 14.05 5.21
N ILE A 51 -6.54 12.80 5.34
CA ILE A 51 -5.27 12.52 6.03
C ILE A 51 -4.10 12.61 5.06
N LEU A 52 -4.21 12.00 3.88
CA LEU A 52 -3.19 12.05 2.83
C LEU A 52 -3.53 13.08 1.76
N SER A 53 -2.50 13.78 1.27
CA SER A 53 -2.65 14.61 0.08
C SER A 53 -2.73 13.76 -1.19
N LYS A 54 -3.23 14.33 -2.29
CA LYS A 54 -3.27 13.67 -3.59
C LYS A 54 -1.91 13.16 -4.04
N ASP A 55 -0.85 13.95 -3.82
CA ASP A 55 0.52 13.58 -4.19
C ASP A 55 1.04 12.40 -3.35
N GLN A 56 0.66 12.35 -2.06
CA GLN A 56 1.02 11.23 -1.18
C GLN A 56 0.31 9.94 -1.61
N ILE A 57 -0.98 10.03 -1.96
CA ILE A 57 -1.74 8.90 -2.51
C ILE A 57 -1.10 8.42 -3.81
N GLN A 58 -0.77 9.35 -4.72
CA GLN A 58 -0.12 9.03 -5.98
C GLN A 58 1.24 8.35 -5.79
N ALA A 59 2.04 8.81 -4.81
CA ALA A 59 3.33 8.19 -4.49
C ALA A 59 3.17 6.74 -4.02
N ILE A 60 2.18 6.45 -3.18
CA ILE A 60 1.89 5.07 -2.74
C ILE A 60 1.41 4.21 -3.92
N CYS A 61 0.51 4.71 -4.76
CA CYS A 61 0.08 4.01 -5.98
C CYS A 61 1.28 3.70 -6.91
N GLN A 62 2.19 4.66 -7.09
CA GLN A 62 3.38 4.47 -7.88
C GLN A 62 4.30 3.39 -7.28
N ALA A 63 4.43 3.34 -5.96
CA ALA A 63 5.18 2.30 -5.27
C ALA A 63 4.57 0.90 -5.48
N ILE A 64 3.23 0.76 -5.44
CA ILE A 64 2.52 -0.50 -5.75
C ILE A 64 2.76 -0.95 -7.19
N ILE A 65 2.70 -0.02 -8.15
CA ILE A 65 2.94 -0.34 -9.57
C ILE A 65 4.39 -0.77 -9.77
N GLU A 66 5.33 -0.04 -9.18
CA GLU A 66 6.75 -0.32 -9.34
C GLU A 66 7.16 -1.64 -8.68
N SER A 67 6.70 -1.92 -7.46
CA SER A 67 6.95 -3.21 -6.80
C SER A 67 6.38 -4.38 -7.61
N GLY A 68 5.18 -4.21 -8.17
CA GLY A 68 4.51 -5.22 -9.00
C GLY A 68 5.27 -5.52 -10.28
N LYS A 69 5.79 -4.48 -10.97
CA LYS A 69 6.64 -4.63 -12.16
C LYS A 69 7.94 -5.36 -11.82
N GLN A 70 8.59 -4.96 -10.73
CA GLN A 70 9.84 -5.58 -10.29
C GLN A 70 9.66 -7.06 -9.96
N TYR A 71 8.57 -7.41 -9.28
CA TYR A 71 8.26 -8.80 -8.95
C TYR A 71 7.94 -9.63 -10.19
N ALA A 72 7.05 -9.13 -11.06
CA ALA A 72 6.68 -9.80 -12.31
C ALA A 72 7.92 -10.08 -13.19
N THR A 73 8.78 -9.08 -13.34
CA THR A 73 10.04 -9.19 -14.09
C THR A 73 10.97 -10.24 -13.46
N ARG A 74 11.22 -10.14 -12.14
CA ARG A 74 12.09 -11.08 -11.41
C ARG A 74 11.60 -12.53 -11.49
N LYS A 75 10.29 -12.74 -11.45
CA LYS A 75 9.66 -14.07 -11.53
C LYS A 75 9.28 -14.49 -12.95
N ARG A 76 9.65 -13.70 -13.98
CA ARG A 76 9.37 -13.97 -15.40
C ARG A 76 7.89 -14.28 -15.66
N LYS A 77 7.01 -13.49 -15.07
CA LYS A 77 5.57 -13.65 -15.24
C LYS A 77 5.12 -13.12 -16.59
N PRO A 78 4.09 -13.74 -17.20
CA PRO A 78 3.53 -13.26 -18.47
C PRO A 78 2.65 -12.01 -18.29
N TYR A 79 2.36 -11.62 -17.05
CA TYR A 79 1.54 -10.46 -16.70
C TYR A 79 2.42 -9.27 -16.32
N PRO A 80 2.00 -8.03 -16.62
CA PRO A 80 2.81 -6.84 -16.38
C PRO A 80 3.03 -6.51 -14.89
N LEU A 81 2.15 -7.02 -14.02
CA LEU A 81 2.20 -6.84 -12.57
C LEU A 81 1.94 -8.19 -11.89
N MET A 82 2.66 -8.45 -10.82
CA MET A 82 2.43 -9.60 -9.95
C MET A 82 2.92 -9.29 -8.55
N TYR A 83 2.32 -9.91 -7.53
CA TYR A 83 2.62 -9.68 -6.13
C TYR A 83 2.71 -11.00 -5.38
N SER A 84 3.42 -10.99 -4.26
CA SER A 84 3.40 -12.12 -3.32
C SER A 84 3.42 -11.62 -1.88
N TYR A 85 2.85 -12.42 -1.00
CA TYR A 85 3.01 -12.28 0.44
C TYR A 85 3.51 -13.60 1.02
N TYR A 86 4.58 -13.56 1.81
CA TYR A 86 5.33 -14.75 2.26
C TYR A 86 5.62 -15.74 1.11
N GLY A 87 6.04 -15.22 -0.05
CA GLY A 87 6.35 -16.02 -1.23
C GLY A 87 5.14 -16.62 -1.96
N THR A 88 3.93 -16.46 -1.43
CA THR A 88 2.69 -16.95 -2.03
C THR A 88 2.03 -15.87 -2.89
N GLU A 89 1.69 -16.22 -4.12
CA GLU A 89 0.96 -15.37 -5.06
C GLU A 89 -0.56 -15.52 -4.80
N TYR A 90 -1.07 -14.73 -3.85
CA TYR A 90 -2.47 -14.77 -3.47
C TYR A 90 -3.39 -14.19 -4.55
N LEU A 91 -4.50 -14.88 -4.84
CA LEU A 91 -5.56 -14.41 -5.74
C LEU A 91 -6.81 -13.91 -5.00
N GLY A 92 -6.88 -14.05 -3.67
CA GLY A 92 -7.97 -13.54 -2.84
C GLY A 92 -9.25 -14.37 -2.82
N LYS A 93 -9.14 -15.71 -2.83
CA LYS A 93 -10.30 -16.61 -2.64
C LYS A 93 -10.92 -16.48 -1.27
#